data_AF-A0A963CKQ8-F1
#
_entry.id   AF-A0A963CKQ8-F1
#
_cell.length_a   1.000
_cell.length_b   1.000
_cell.length_c   1.000
_cell.angle_alpha   90.00
_cell.angle_beta   90.00
_cell.angle_gamma   90.00
#
_symmetry.space_group_name_H-M   'P 1'
#
loop_
_entity.id
_entity.type
_entity.pdbx_description
1 polymer ?
#
loop_
_entity_poly.entity_id
_entity_poly.type
_entity_poly.pdbx_seq_one_letter_code
_entity_poly.pdbx_strand_id
1 'polypeptide(L)'
;NIADEIAGRELSTNATWNAICLADMGDTGAAFVALPQIPPRNLAWFKKGKWVHMAKIAFEKYFIRKMKRGTSEPIYEKYILKMLGIEKLK
;
A
#
# COMPACT_ATOMS: atom_id res chain seq x y z
N ASN A 1 -9.54 -6.56 15.40
CA ASN A 1 -8.99 -6.52 16.77
C ASN A 1 -9.77 -5.61 17.71
N ILE A 2 -9.67 -4.26 17.69
CA ILE A 2 -10.46 -3.42 18.64
C ILE A 2 -11.97 -3.70 18.56
N ALA A 3 -12.53 -3.75 17.34
CA ALA A 3 -13.96 -4.06 17.15
C ALA A 3 -14.33 -5.50 17.54
N ASP A 4 -13.37 -6.43 17.52
CA ASP A 4 -13.61 -7.82 17.93
C ASP A 4 -13.59 -7.93 19.46
N GLU A 5 -12.65 -7.25 20.10
CA GLU A 5 -12.55 -7.12 21.56
C GLU A 5 -13.79 -6.47 22.17
N ILE A 6 -14.26 -5.36 21.60
CA ILE A 6 -15.52 -4.71 22.02
C ILE A 6 -16.72 -5.66 21.87
N ALA A 7 -16.69 -6.54 20.87
CA ALA A 7 -17.74 -7.52 20.61
C ALA A 7 -17.55 -8.84 21.38
N GLY A 8 -16.55 -8.96 22.26
CA GLY A 8 -16.24 -10.18 23.01
C GLY A 8 -15.78 -11.37 22.14
N ARG A 9 -15.26 -11.10 20.95
CA ARG A 9 -14.77 -12.12 20.00
C ARG A 9 -13.25 -12.25 20.09
N GLU A 10 -12.74 -13.42 19.70
CA GLU A 10 -11.31 -13.65 19.60
C GLU A 10 -10.65 -12.74 18.55
N LEU A 11 -9.44 -12.29 18.87
CA LEU A 11 -8.62 -11.45 18.00
C LEU A 11 -8.11 -12.28 16.82
N SER A 12 -8.54 -11.94 15.60
CA SER A 12 -8.23 -12.71 14.40
C SER A 12 -7.41 -11.95 13.35
N THR A 13 -7.26 -10.63 13.48
CA THR A 13 -6.67 -9.80 12.44
C THR A 13 -5.15 -9.64 12.60
N ASN A 14 -4.38 -10.06 11.60
CA ASN A 14 -2.92 -9.89 11.57
C ASN A 14 -2.49 -9.07 10.36
N ALA A 15 -1.60 -8.08 10.54
CA ALA A 15 -1.07 -7.30 9.42
C ALA A 15 -0.03 -8.11 8.61
N THR A 16 -0.01 -7.88 7.31
CA THR A 16 1.08 -8.30 6.43
C THR A 16 2.14 -7.21 6.35
N TRP A 17 3.41 -7.60 6.44
CA TRP A 17 4.53 -6.66 6.40
C TRP A 17 4.99 -6.45 4.96
N ASN A 18 4.28 -5.60 4.21
CA ASN A 18 4.53 -5.30 2.81
C ASN A 18 4.90 -3.82 2.62
N ALA A 19 5.81 -3.53 1.70
CA ALA A 19 6.25 -2.15 1.43
C ALA A 19 6.22 -1.80 -0.06
N ILE A 20 5.66 -0.63 -0.38
CA ILE A 20 5.71 0.00 -1.70
C ILE A 20 6.29 1.41 -1.51
N CYS A 21 7.39 1.71 -2.19
CA CYS A 21 8.02 3.02 -2.15
C CYS A 21 8.09 3.63 -3.55
N LEU A 22 7.64 4.87 -3.68
CA LEU A 22 7.81 5.69 -4.89
C LEU A 22 8.75 6.85 -4.56
N ALA A 23 9.94 6.83 -5.15
CA ALA A 23 10.95 7.88 -5.07
C ALA A 23 10.91 8.73 -6.35
N ASP A 24 10.74 10.04 -6.20
CA ASP A 24 10.63 10.99 -7.29
C ASP A 24 11.91 11.83 -7.40
N MET A 25 12.39 12.04 -8.63
CA MET A 25 13.64 12.75 -8.96
C MET A 25 13.38 13.92 -9.93
N GLY A 26 12.14 14.41 -10.04
CA GLY A 26 11.76 15.46 -10.99
C GLY A 26 11.15 14.86 -12.24
N ASP A 27 11.91 14.65 -13.31
CA ASP A 27 11.35 14.10 -14.57
C ASP A 27 11.33 12.57 -14.63
N THR A 28 11.92 11.91 -13.63
CA THR A 28 12.01 10.45 -13.52
C THR A 28 11.80 10.03 -12.07
N GLY A 29 11.54 8.75 -11.83
CA GLY A 29 11.53 8.22 -10.47
C GLY A 29 11.88 6.73 -10.42
N ALA A 30 11.91 6.19 -9.21
CA ALA A 30 12.12 4.79 -8.91
C ALA A 30 11.01 4.23 -8.01
N ALA A 31 10.41 3.12 -8.42
CA ALA A 31 9.43 2.37 -7.66
C ALA A 31 10.06 1.10 -7.11
N PHE A 32 9.85 0.84 -5.81
CA PHE A 32 10.31 -0.35 -5.12
C PHE A 32 9.15 -1.06 -4.44
N VAL A 33 9.05 -2.38 -4.61
CA VAL A 33 8.06 -3.24 -3.94
C VAL A 33 8.78 -4.36 -3.21
N ALA A 34 8.53 -4.51 -1.91
CA ALA A 34 9.08 -5.56 -1.07
C ALA A 34 8.00 -6.31 -0.28
N LEU A 35 7.91 -7.62 -0.52
CA LEU A 35 6.97 -8.52 0.12
C LEU A 35 7.75 -9.77 0.63
N PRO A 36 7.85 -10.02 1.94
CA PRO A 36 7.69 -9.07 3.04
C PRO A 36 8.82 -8.01 3.10
N GLN A 37 8.65 -7.00 3.96
CA GLN A 37 9.64 -5.95 4.21
C GLN A 37 10.94 -6.49 4.81
N ILE A 38 10.84 -7.42 5.78
CA ILE A 38 11.98 -8.04 6.46
C ILE A 38 12.43 -9.27 5.65
N PRO A 39 13.73 -9.41 5.31
CA PRO A 39 14.25 -10.58 4.60
C PRO A 39 14.05 -11.91 5.38
N PRO A 40 13.95 -13.07 4.69
CA PRO A 40 14.01 -13.28 3.24
C PRO A 40 12.71 -12.83 2.52
N ARG A 41 12.86 -12.18 1.37
CA ARG A 41 11.74 -11.59 0.62
C ARG A 41 11.26 -12.55 -0.47
N ASN A 42 9.95 -12.72 -0.61
CA ASN A 42 9.34 -13.46 -1.71
C ASN A 42 9.34 -12.63 -3.00
N LEU A 43 9.18 -11.32 -2.88
CA LEU A 43 9.18 -10.39 -4.01
C LEU A 43 10.00 -9.14 -3.64
N ALA A 44 11.03 -8.87 -4.42
CA ALA A 44 11.85 -7.66 -4.33
C ALA A 44 11.99 -7.10 -5.75
N TRP A 45 11.18 -6.09 -6.07
CA TRP A 45 11.12 -5.51 -7.40
C TRP A 45 11.50 -4.03 -7.37
N PHE A 46 12.31 -3.61 -8.33
CA PHE A 46 12.74 -2.24 -8.50
C PHE A 46 12.62 -1.85 -9.97
N LYS A 47 11.93 -0.73 -10.26
CA LYS A 47 11.91 -0.13 -11.60
C LYS A 47 12.10 1.37 -11.54
N LYS A 48 12.99 1.86 -12.42
CA LYS A 48 13.17 3.27 -12.72
C LYS A 48 12.37 3.64 -13.97
N GLY A 49 11.74 4.81 -13.99
CA GLY A 49 11.07 5.33 -15.17
C GLY A 49 10.36 6.65 -14.95
N LYS A 50 10.05 7.36 -16.05
CA LYS A 50 9.28 8.63 -16.02
C LYS A 50 7.87 8.44 -15.45
N TRP A 51 7.28 7.26 -15.67
CA TRP A 51 5.96 6.92 -15.14
C TRP A 51 5.89 6.97 -13.61
N VAL A 52 7.02 6.80 -12.91
CA VAL A 52 7.06 6.84 -11.43
C VAL A 52 6.78 8.24 -10.90
N HIS A 53 7.28 9.29 -11.58
CA HIS A 53 6.99 10.68 -11.22
C HIS A 53 5.48 10.94 -11.29
N MET A 54 4.85 10.55 -12.40
CA MET A 54 3.40 10.69 -12.57
C MET A 54 2.62 9.87 -11.54
N ALA A 55 3.08 8.66 -11.22
CA ALA A 55 2.48 7.82 -10.19
C ALA A 55 2.55 8.46 -8.80
N LYS A 56 3.68 9.11 -8.45
CA LYS A 56 3.86 9.83 -7.19
C LYS A 56 2.86 10.97 -7.05
N ILE A 57 2.78 11.85 -8.06
CA ILE A 57 1.84 12.98 -8.07
C ILE A 57 0.39 12.50 -7.95
N ALA A 58 0.03 11.44 -8.69
CA ALA A 58 -1.31 10.87 -8.65
C ALA A 58 -1.65 10.35 -7.25
N PHE A 59 -0.73 9.63 -6.62
CA PHE A 59 -0.91 9.10 -5.28
C PHE A 59 -1.08 10.21 -4.23
N GLU A 60 -0.29 11.29 -4.29
CA GLU A 60 -0.41 12.41 -3.36
C GLU A 60 -1.77 13.11 -3.45
N LYS A 61 -2.21 13.44 -4.67
CA LYS A 61 -3.54 14.04 -4.90
C LYS A 61 -4.66 13.11 -4.43
N TYR A 62 -4.55 11.82 -4.74
CA TYR A 62 -5.48 10.80 -4.31
C TYR A 62 -5.58 10.73 -2.78
N PHE A 63 -4.45 10.59 -2.10
CA PHE A 63 -4.37 10.40 -0.66
C PHE A 63 -4.92 11.63 0.09
N ILE A 64 -4.56 12.85 -0.34
CA ILE A 64 -5.09 14.08 0.25
C ILE A 64 -6.61 14.17 0.05
N ARG A 65 -7.12 13.85 -1.15
CA ARG A 65 -8.57 13.86 -1.41
C ARG A 65 -9.30 12.81 -0.58
N LYS A 66 -8.72 11.63 -0.40
CA LYS A 66 -9.23 10.56 0.46
C LYS A 66 -9.36 11.04 1.91
N MET A 67 -8.32 11.67 2.46
CA MET A 67 -8.34 12.25 3.80
C MET A 67 -9.41 13.35 3.94
N LYS A 68 -9.51 14.26 2.96
CA LYS A 68 -10.54 15.32 2.97
C LYS A 68 -11.99 14.79 2.88
N ARG A 69 -12.21 13.62 2.26
CA ARG A 69 -13.54 12.99 2.15
C ARG A 69 -13.90 12.13 3.36
N GLY A 70 -12.96 11.85 4.27
CA GLY A 70 -13.19 11.02 5.45
C GLY A 70 -13.38 9.53 5.17
N THR A 71 -12.93 9.03 4.02
CA THR A 71 -13.06 7.61 3.66
C THR A 71 -11.75 6.86 3.93
N SER A 72 -11.78 5.83 4.77
CA SER A 72 -10.59 5.09 5.20
C SER A 72 -10.02 4.16 4.15
N GLU A 73 -10.85 3.44 3.39
CA GLU A 73 -10.42 2.55 2.31
C GLU A 73 -11.48 2.49 1.20
N PRO A 74 -11.23 3.16 0.06
CA PRO A 74 -12.06 2.95 -1.11
C PRO A 74 -11.91 1.51 -1.60
N ILE A 75 -13.03 0.90 -1.95
CA ILE A 75 -13.12 -0.51 -2.37
C ILE A 75 -12.12 -0.85 -3.49
N TYR A 76 -11.89 0.08 -4.42
CA TYR A 76 -10.94 -0.12 -5.52
C TYR A 76 -9.48 -0.21 -5.05
N GLU A 77 -9.06 0.49 -3.99
CA GLU A 77 -7.68 0.42 -3.47
C GLU A 77 -7.39 -1.00 -2.97
N LYS A 78 -8.34 -1.57 -2.23
CA LYS A 78 -8.27 -2.94 -1.74
C LYS A 78 -8.17 -3.95 -2.88
N TYR A 79 -8.97 -3.78 -3.94
CA TYR A 79 -8.93 -4.68 -5.10
C TYR A 79 -7.63 -4.57 -5.89
N ILE A 80 -7.14 -3.36 -6.14
CA ILE A 80 -5.88 -3.14 -6.87
C ILE A 80 -4.70 -3.75 -6.11
N LEU A 81 -4.61 -3.49 -4.80
CA LEU A 81 -3.53 -4.05 -3.98
C LEU A 81 -3.60 -5.58 -3.91
N LYS A 82 -4.80 -6.15 -3.78
CA LYS A 82 -5.01 -7.61 -3.82
C LYS A 82 -4.61 -8.22 -5.17
N MET A 83 -4.93 -7.57 -6.30
CA MET A 83 -4.48 -8.01 -7.63
C MET A 83 -2.96 -7.99 -7.78
N LEU A 84 -2.27 -7.06 -7.10
CA LEU A 84 -0.80 -6.99 -7.07
C LEU A 84 -0.17 -7.97 -6.07
N GLY A 85 -0.96 -8.82 -5.40
CA GLY A 85 -0.49 -9.77 -4.38
C GLY A 85 -0.14 -9.10 -3.05
N ILE A 86 -0.57 -7.85 -2.85
CA ILE A 86 -0.28 -7.04 -1.67
C ILE A 86 -1.55 -6.99 -0.83
N GLU A 87 -1.80 -8.05 -0.08
CA GLU A 87 -2.82 -8.01 0.97
C GLU A 87 -2.29 -7.18 2.15
N LYS A 88 -3.17 -6.48 2.87
CA LYS A 88 -2.83 -5.65 4.05
C LYS A 88 -2.97 -6.42 5.36
N LEU A 89 -3.90 -7.38 5.38
CA LEU A 89 -4.23 -8.23 6.50
C LEU A 89 -4.14 -9.68 6.00
N LYS A 90 -3.65 -10.58 6.85
CA LYS A 90 -3.71 -12.04 6.66
C LYS A 90 -5.06 -12.58 7.07
#